data_AF-A0A2E1FSG5-F1
#
_entry.id   AF-A0A2E1FSG5-F1
#
_cell.length_a   1.000
_cell.length_b   1.000
_cell.length_c   1.000
_cell.angle_alpha   90.00
_cell.angle_beta   90.00
_cell.angle_gamma   90.00
#
_symmetry.space_group_name_H-M   'P 1'
#
loop_
_entity.id
_entity.type
_entity.pdbx_description
1 polymer ?
#
loop_
_entity_poly.entity_id
_entity_poly.type
_entity_poly.pdbx_seq_one_letter_code
_entity_poly.pdbx_strand_id
1 'polypeptide(L)' 'MAKNNTPKPVKDLKYDEALIELQEILGGLQDETLSIDDLTTSIKRASELLEACNSRLLTTQKEVEEIIVKLGLGD' A
#
# COMPACT_ATOMS: atom_id res chain seq x y z
N MET A 1 -6.84 26.96 -7.35
CA MET A 1 -7.54 25.69 -7.69
C MET A 1 -7.31 24.73 -6.53
N ALA A 2 -8.30 24.53 -5.68
CA ALA A 2 -8.18 23.66 -4.51
C ALA A 2 -8.17 22.20 -4.99
N LYS A 3 -7.04 21.51 -4.83
CA LYS A 3 -6.98 20.06 -4.99
C LYS A 3 -7.57 19.45 -3.72
N ASN A 4 -8.89 19.25 -3.69
CA ASN A 4 -9.56 18.43 -2.68
C ASN A 4 -9.16 16.96 -2.88
N ASN A 5 -8.00 16.57 -2.36
CA ASN A 5 -7.54 15.19 -2.37
C ASN A 5 -7.64 14.61 -0.95
N THR A 6 -8.85 14.22 -0.58
CA THR A 6 -9.00 13.29 0.55
C THR A 6 -8.49 11.93 0.07
N PRO A 7 -7.47 11.34 0.72
CA PRO A 7 -6.93 10.05 0.28
C PRO A 7 -8.02 8.97 0.39
N LYS A 8 -8.16 8.15 -0.65
CA LYS A 8 -9.16 7.08 -0.70
C LYS A 8 -8.92 6.08 0.45
N PRO A 9 -9.94 5.37 0.96
CA PRO A 9 -9.73 4.32 1.95
C PRO A 9 -8.79 3.24 1.40
N VAL A 10 -7.83 2.77 2.20
CA VAL A 10 -6.80 1.81 1.75
C VAL A 10 -7.42 0.51 1.18
N LYS A 11 -8.53 0.07 1.75
CA LYS A 11 -9.32 -1.08 1.29
C LYS A 11 -9.79 -0.95 -0.17
N ASP A 12 -10.01 0.26 -0.65
CA ASP A 12 -10.58 0.57 -1.97
C ASP A 12 -9.51 0.88 -3.02
N LEU A 13 -8.23 0.95 -2.63
CA LEU A 13 -7.11 1.18 -3.56
C LEU A 13 -6.78 -0.07 -4.35
N LYS A 14 -6.26 0.04 -5.57
CA LYS A 14 -5.53 -1.06 -6.24
C LYS A 14 -4.11 -1.18 -5.70
N TYR A 15 -3.45 -2.30 -5.96
CA TYR A 15 -2.07 -2.53 -5.49
C TYR A 15 -1.13 -1.44 -6.03
N ASP A 16 -1.22 -1.12 -7.32
CA ASP A 16 -0.42 -0.05 -7.93
C ASP A 16 -0.72 1.33 -7.35
N GLU A 17 -2.00 1.64 -7.08
CA GLU A 17 -2.38 2.92 -6.45
C GLU A 17 -1.79 3.03 -5.03
N ALA A 18 -1.86 1.96 -4.24
CA ALA A 18 -1.31 1.92 -2.89
C ALA A 18 0.23 2.05 -2.89
N LEU A 19 0.91 1.44 -3.86
CA LEU A 19 2.35 1.59 -4.02
C LEU A 19 2.76 3.00 -4.45
N ILE A 20 2.04 3.62 -5.37
CA ILE A 20 2.29 5.00 -5.80
C ILE A 20 2.15 5.94 -4.60
N GLU A 21 1.04 5.82 -3.85
CA GLU A 21 0.80 6.65 -2.67
C GLU A 21 1.89 6.44 -1.60
N LEU A 22 2.33 5.19 -1.38
CA LEU A 22 3.42 4.90 -0.45
C LEU A 22 4.74 5.57 -0.89
N GLN A 23 5.07 5.54 -2.17
CA GLN A 23 6.26 6.21 -2.72
C GLN A 23 6.17 7.74 -2.58
N GLU A 24 5.00 8.32 -2.81
CA GLU A 24 4.76 9.76 -2.61
C GLU A 24 4.96 10.15 -1.14
N ILE A 25 4.44 9.35 -0.20
CA ILE A 25 4.64 9.57 1.23
C ILE A 25 6.13 9.51 1.60
N LEU A 26 6.85 8.47 1.16
CA LEU A 26 8.28 8.31 1.43
C LEU A 26 9.14 9.42 0.79
N GLY A 27 8.73 9.92 -0.38
CA GLY A 27 9.34 11.08 -1.02
C GLY A 27 9.11 12.37 -0.24
N GLY A 28 7.90 12.57 0.27
CA GLY A 28 7.54 13.71 1.11
C GLY A 28 8.32 13.75 2.43
N LEU A 29 8.58 12.59 3.04
CA LEU A 29 9.33 12.49 4.30
C LEU A 29 10.78 13.03 4.23
N GLN A 30 11.34 13.15 3.04
CA GLN A 30 12.68 13.73 2.83
C GLN A 30 12.67 15.26 2.72
N ASP A 31 11.48 15.86 2.67
CA ASP A 31 11.31 17.30 2.59
C ASP A 31 11.45 17.92 4.00
N GLU A 32 12.39 18.85 4.16
CA GLU A 32 12.70 19.50 5.45
C GLU A 32 11.58 20.43 5.96
N THR A 33 10.47 20.55 5.22
CA THR A 33 9.34 21.42 5.56
C THR A 33 8.20 20.73 6.33
N LEU A 34 8.29 19.42 6.58
CA LEU A 34 7.25 18.68 7.31
C LEU A 34 7.25 18.95 8.82
N SER A 35 6.07 19.21 9.38
CA SER A 35 5.88 19.24 10.84
C SER A 35 5.91 17.83 11.43
N ILE A 36 6.19 17.72 12.74
CA ILE A 36 6.14 16.45 13.50
C ILE A 36 4.76 15.78 13.43
N ASP A 37 3.69 16.58 13.41
CA ASP A 37 2.32 16.07 13.26
C ASP A 37 2.06 15.48 11.86
N ASP A 38 2.61 16.12 10.82
CA ASP A 38 2.51 15.64 9.43
C ASP A 38 3.33 14.36 9.23
N LEU A 39 4.52 14.28 9.84
CA LEU A 39 5.34 13.08 9.91
C LEU A 39 4.58 11.91 10.53
N THR A 40 3.94 12.13 11.68
CA THR A 40 3.16 11.10 12.38
C THR A 40 1.99 10.60 11.53
N THR A 41 1.30 11.52 10.87
CA THR A 41 0.16 11.20 9.98
C THR A 41 0.61 10.42 8.75
N SER A 42 1.70 10.87 8.12
CA SER A 42 2.30 10.24 6.94
C SER A 42 2.79 8.82 7.25
N ILE A 43 3.46 8.61 8.38
CA ILE A 43 3.94 7.29 8.80
C ILE A 43 2.77 6.34 9.08
N LYS A 44 1.72 6.80 9.78
CA LYS A 44 0.51 5.99 10.01
C LYS A 44 -0.10 5.53 8.69
N ARG A 45 -0.25 6.46 7.75
CA ARG A 45 -0.81 6.17 6.43
C ARG A 45 0.06 5.17 5.66
N ALA A 46 1.38 5.36 5.65
CA ALA A 46 2.32 4.43 5.04
C ALA A 46 2.22 3.02 5.64
N SER A 47 2.04 2.90 6.96
CA SER A 47 1.82 1.61 7.64
C SER A 47 0.56 0.92 7.14
N GLU A 48 -0.56 1.65 7.04
CA GLU A 48 -1.83 1.09 6.54
C GLU A 48 -1.69 0.59 5.10
N LEU A 49 -1.04 1.38 4.23
CA LEU A 49 -0.78 1.01 2.84
C LEU A 49 0.09 -0.25 2.74
N LEU A 50 1.13 -0.34 3.58
CA LEU A 50 2.04 -1.49 3.61
C LEU A 50 1.33 -2.76 4.06
N GLU A 51 0.52 -2.69 5.11
CA GLU A 51 -0.27 -3.83 5.59
C GLU A 51 -1.23 -4.34 4.50
N ALA A 52 -1.90 -3.44 3.80
CA ALA A 52 -2.80 -3.81 2.71
C ALA A 52 -2.05 -4.44 1.52
N CYS A 53 -0.88 -3.91 1.17
CA CYS A 53 -0.04 -4.49 0.12
C CYS A 53 0.42 -5.90 0.48
N ASN A 54 0.91 -6.10 1.71
CA ASN A 54 1.34 -7.41 2.20
C ASN A 54 0.19 -8.42 2.24
N SER A 55 -0.98 -7.99 2.72
CA SER A 55 -2.18 -8.85 2.75
C SER A 55 -2.55 -9.34 1.36
N ARG A 56 -2.49 -8.47 0.34
CA ARG A 56 -2.77 -8.85 -1.06
C ARG A 56 -1.73 -9.83 -1.59
N LEU A 57 -0.45 -9.58 -1.36
CA LEU A 57 0.62 -10.49 -1.79
C LEU A 57 0.45 -11.88 -1.17
N LEU A 58 0.12 -11.95 0.12
CA LEU A 58 -0.13 -13.23 0.80
C LEU A 58 -1.35 -13.95 0.22
N THR A 59 -2.44 -13.24 -0.06
CA THR A 59 -3.64 -13.82 -0.69
C THR A 59 -3.33 -14.32 -2.10
N THR A 60 -2.66 -13.50 -2.92
CA THR A 60 -2.26 -13.90 -4.28
C THR A 60 -1.30 -15.08 -4.25
N GLN A 61 -0.35 -15.13 -3.31
CA GLN A 61 0.56 -16.27 -3.16
C GLN A 61 -0.21 -17.55 -2.85
N LYS A 62 -1.16 -17.50 -1.91
CA LYS A 62 -2.02 -18.65 -1.58
C LYS A 62 -2.86 -19.10 -2.77
N GLU A 63 -3.47 -18.18 -3.50
CA GLU A 63 -4.25 -18.50 -4.70
C GLU A 63 -3.37 -19.17 -5.77
N VAL A 64 -2.17 -18.65 -6.01
CA VAL A 64 -1.21 -19.24 -6.94
C VAL A 64 -0.82 -20.65 -6.49
N GLU A 65 -0.51 -20.85 -5.21
CA GLU A 65 -0.19 -22.16 -4.65
C GLU A 65 -1.35 -23.16 -4.81
N GLU A 66 -2.58 -22.75 -4.50
CA GLU A 66 -3.78 -23.56 -4.72
C GLU A 66 -3.98 -23.94 -6.19
N ILE A 67 -3.72 -23.01 -7.12
CA ILE A 67 -3.85 -23.27 -8.56
C ILE A 67 -2.77 -24.26 -9.01
N ILE A 68 -1.53 -24.12 -8.55
CA ILE A 68 -0.42 -25.04 -8.86
C ILE A 68 -0.76 -26.47 -8.39
N VAL A 69 -1.28 -26.61 -7.17
CA VAL A 69 -1.75 -27.90 -6.63
C VAL A 69 -2.91 -28.46 -7.46
N LYS A 70 -3.91 -27.65 -7.80
CA LYS A 70 -5.06 -28.06 -8.64
C LYS A 70 -4.65 -28.51 -10.04
N LEU A 71 -3.60 -27.93 -10.60
CA LEU A 71 -3.05 -28.29 -11.92
C LEU A 71 -2.13 -29.52 -11.86
N GLY A 72 -1.87 -30.08 -10.68
CA GLY A 72 -0.97 -31.23 -10.50
C GLY A 72 0.50 -30.88 -10.77
N LEU A 73 0.87 -29.60 -10.61
CA LEU A 73 2.20 -29.06 -10.82
C LEU A 73 2.95 -28.79 -9.50
N GLY A 74 2.37 -29.16 -8.36
CA GLY A 74 3.02 -29.07 -7.04
C GLY A 74 3.67 -30.41 -6.67
N ASP A 75 4.94 -30.36 -6.28
CA ASP A 75 5.67 -31.49 -5.66
C ASP A 75 5.07 -31.91 -4.31
#